data_AF-A0A3M5GCR1-F1
#
_entry.id   AF-A0A3M5GCR1-F1
#
_cell.length_a   1.000
_cell.length_b   1.000
_cell.length_c   1.000
_cell.angle_alpha   90.00
_cell.angle_beta   90.00
_cell.angle_gamma   90.00
#
_symmetry.space_group_name_H-M   'P 1'
#
loop_
_entity.id
_entity.type
_entity.pdbx_description
1 polymer ?
#
loop_
_entity_poly.entity_id
_entity_poly.type
_entity_poly.pdbx_seq_one_letter_code
_entity_poly.pdbx_strand_id
1 'polypeptide(L)' 'MLQAIVTHYAVDPKGLWFVGDSKGDLQAALAVDSQPVLVMTGKGRKTMEGGVPAGTLIFDDLAAVAAELIHNSAH' A
#
# COMPACT_ATOMS: atom_id res chain seq x y z
N MET A 1 2.10 10.73 -9.57
CA MET A 1 2.11 9.45 -10.32
C MET A 1 0.84 8.66 -10.06
N LEU A 2 0.57 8.24 -8.81
CA LEU A 2 -0.61 7.41 -8.50
C LEU A 2 -1.94 8.04 -8.95
N GLN A 3 -2.14 9.35 -8.74
CA GLN A 3 -3.31 10.07 -9.27
C GLN A 3 -3.50 9.89 -10.78
N ALA A 4 -2.42 9.89 -11.57
CA ALA A 4 -2.50 9.70 -13.02
C ALA A 4 -2.90 8.27 -13.40
N ILE A 5 -2.47 7.27 -12.63
CA ILE A 5 -2.88 5.87 -12.80
C ILE A 5 -4.38 5.74 -12.55
N VAL A 6 -4.87 6.28 -11.43
CA VAL A 6 -6.28 6.27 -11.05
C VAL A 6 -7.16 6.90 -12.14
N THR A 7 -6.75 8.08 -12.63
CA THR A 7 -7.45 8.78 -13.72
C THR A 7 -7.40 7.98 -15.03
N HIS A 8 -6.27 7.38 -15.37
CA HIS A 8 -6.13 6.59 -16.60
C HIS A 8 -7.06 5.38 -16.62
N TYR A 9 -7.18 4.67 -15.49
CA TYR A 9 -8.05 3.51 -15.36
C TYR A 9 -9.49 3.84 -14.99
N ALA A 10 -9.82 5.12 -14.74
CA ALA A 10 -11.15 5.58 -14.34
C ALA A 10 -11.75 4.79 -13.15
N VAL A 11 -10.92 4.50 -12.14
CA VAL A 11 -11.31 3.77 -10.94
C VAL A 11 -11.42 4.69 -9.73
N ASP A 12 -12.25 4.32 -8.76
CA ASP A 12 -12.24 4.94 -7.43
C ASP A 12 -11.04 4.38 -6.64
N PRO A 13 -10.07 5.22 -6.23
CA PRO A 13 -8.91 4.76 -5.48
C PRO A 13 -9.22 4.37 -4.03
N LYS A 14 -10.41 4.73 -3.53
CA LYS A 14 -10.77 4.55 -2.12
C LYS A 14 -10.69 3.10 -1.69
N GLY A 15 -9.84 2.81 -0.71
CA GLY A 15 -9.65 1.47 -0.18
C GLY A 15 -8.88 0.50 -1.09
N LEU A 16 -8.50 0.91 -2.32
CA LEU A 16 -7.61 0.11 -3.15
C LEU A 16 -6.23 0.04 -2.51
N TRP A 17 -5.64 -1.15 -2.48
CA TRP A 17 -4.34 -1.36 -1.84
C TRP A 17 -3.22 -0.79 -2.71
N PHE A 18 -2.39 0.07 -2.12
CA PHE A 18 -1.18 0.56 -2.74
C PHE A 18 0.04 0.10 -1.93
N VAL A 19 0.79 -0.84 -2.52
CA VAL A 19 1.87 -1.56 -1.86
C VAL A 19 3.20 -0.90 -2.17
N GLY A 20 4.01 -0.60 -1.14
CA GLY A 20 5.35 -0.05 -1.29
C GLY A 20 6.26 -0.33 -0.09
N ASP A 21 7.53 0.03 -0.21
CA ASP A 21 8.55 -0.13 0.83
C ASP A 21 9.04 1.21 1.42
N SER A 22 8.58 2.33 0.86
CA SER A 22 9.05 3.66 1.20
C SER A 22 7.96 4.54 1.80
N LYS A 23 8.36 5.52 2.61
CA LYS A 23 7.44 6.57 3.11
C LYS A 23 6.72 7.29 1.97
N GLY A 24 7.39 7.50 0.84
CA GLY A 24 6.80 8.15 -0.33
C GLY A 24 5.60 7.39 -0.89
N ASP A 25 5.66 6.06 -0.90
CA ASP A 25 4.56 5.22 -1.38
C ASP A 25 3.34 5.32 -0.45
N LEU A 26 3.57 5.26 0.87
CA LEU A 26 2.48 5.38 1.85
C LEU A 26 1.80 6.76 1.78
N GLN A 27 2.58 7.83 1.58
CA GLN A 27 2.00 9.17 1.40
C GLN A 27 1.26 9.30 0.07
N ALA A 28 1.75 8.66 -1.01
CA ALA A 28 1.06 8.65 -2.29
C ALA A 28 -0.29 7.94 -2.20
N ALA A 29 -0.37 6.82 -1.47
CA ALA A 29 -1.62 6.10 -1.23
C ALA A 29 -2.65 6.99 -0.51
N LEU A 30 -2.24 7.63 0.59
CA LEU A 30 -3.12 8.51 1.36
C LEU A 30 -3.61 9.73 0.57
N ALA A 31 -2.75 10.30 -0.29
CA ALA A 31 -3.11 11.46 -1.09
C ALA A 31 -4.28 11.20 -2.06
N VAL A 32 -4.60 9.93 -2.33
CA VAL A 32 -5.72 9.52 -3.18
C VAL A 32 -6.71 8.62 -2.44
N ASP A 33 -6.72 8.62 -1.10
CA ASP A 33 -7.61 7.77 -0.27
C ASP A 33 -7.48 6.25 -0.47
N SER A 34 -6.38 5.80 -1.08
CA SER A 34 -6.04 4.37 -1.17
C SER A 34 -5.59 3.81 0.18
N GLN A 35 -5.72 2.50 0.35
CA GLN A 35 -5.24 1.75 1.51
C GLN A 35 -3.72 1.62 1.43
N PRO A 36 -2.94 2.28 2.32
CA PRO A 36 -1.49 2.10 2.35
C PRO A 36 -1.13 0.70 2.84
N VAL A 37 -0.21 0.06 2.12
CA VAL A 37 0.33 -1.27 2.47
C VAL A 37 1.85 -1.21 2.44
N LEU A 38 2.49 -1.51 3.57
CA LEU A 38 3.94 -1.55 3.73
C LEU A 38 4.44 -2.99 3.69
N VAL A 39 5.40 -3.26 2.80
CA VAL A 39 6.20 -4.50 2.87
C VAL A 39 7.52 -4.23 3.60
N MET A 40 8.02 -5.19 4.37
CA MET A 40 9.26 -5.06 5.16
C MET A 40 10.54 -5.27 4.34
N THR A 41 10.42 -5.72 3.09
CA THR A 41 11.54 -5.81 2.14
C THR A 41 12.05 -4.44 1.69
N GLY A 42 13.22 -4.38 1.06
CA GLY A 42 13.81 -3.13 0.59
C GLY A 42 14.06 -2.12 1.72
N LYS A 43 13.40 -0.96 1.64
CA LYS A 43 13.44 0.12 2.66
C LYS A 43 12.39 -0.06 3.75
N GLY A 44 11.56 -1.09 3.69
CA GLY A 44 10.39 -1.28 4.56
C GLY A 44 10.67 -1.15 6.05
N ARG A 45 11.69 -1.87 6.55
CA ARG A 45 12.09 -1.80 7.97
C ARG A 45 12.46 -0.37 8.40
N LYS A 46 13.22 0.35 7.57
CA LYS A 46 13.58 1.75 7.83
C LYS A 46 12.36 2.68 7.77
N THR A 47 11.44 2.43 6.84
CA THR A 47 10.17 3.17 6.75
C THR A 47 9.33 2.98 8.02
N MET A 48 9.30 1.76 8.57
CA MET A 48 8.59 1.43 9.81
C MET A 48 9.14 2.19 11.02
N GLU A 49 10.47 2.26 11.15
CA GLU A 49 11.14 3.03 12.22
C GLU A 49 10.78 4.52 12.20
N GLY A 50 10.54 5.08 11.01
CA GLY A 50 10.16 6.48 10.81
C GLY A 50 8.71 6.82 11.15
N GLY A 51 7.92 5.84 11.61
CA GLY A 51 6.49 5.96 11.87
C GLY A 51 5.66 5.83 10.60
N VAL A 52 4.67 4.94 10.64
CA VAL A 52 3.74 4.68 9.54
C VAL A 52 2.38 5.32 9.82
N PRO A 53 1.65 5.76 8.79
CA PRO A 53 0.28 6.25 8.97
C PRO A 53 -0.62 5.24 9.65
N ALA A 54 -1.59 5.72 10.43
CA ALA A 54 -2.59 4.86 11.05
C ALA A 54 -3.37 4.08 9.99
N GLY A 55 -3.66 2.81 10.29
CA GLY A 55 -4.37 1.91 9.37
C GLY A 55 -3.51 1.35 8.24
N THR A 56 -2.20 1.63 8.19
CA THR A 56 -1.28 0.97 7.24
C THR A 56 -1.25 -0.53 7.50
N LEU A 57 -1.52 -1.34 6.47
CA LEU A 57 -1.34 -2.79 6.55
C LEU A 57 0.13 -3.13 6.39
N ILE A 58 0.62 -4.10 7.15
CA ILE A 58 2.04 -4.43 7.24
C ILE A 58 2.24 -5.91 6.90
N PHE A 59 3.13 -6.18 5.95
CA PHE A 59 3.49 -7.53 5.53
C PHE A 59 5.00 -7.71 5.47
N ASP A 60 5.47 -8.95 5.63
CA ASP A 60 6.90 -9.26 5.56
C ASP A 60 7.47 -9.00 4.16
N ASP A 61 6.74 -9.39 3.11
CA ASP A 61 7.13 -9.23 1.72
C ASP A 61 5.91 -9.20 0.77
N LEU A 62 6.18 -9.11 -0.53
CA LEU A 62 5.13 -9.08 -1.55
C LEU A 62 4.41 -10.44 -1.69
N ALA A 63 5.06 -11.56 -1.35
CA ALA A 63 4.42 -12.87 -1.40
C ALA A 63 3.34 -13.01 -0.33
N ALA A 64 3.59 -12.48 0.87
CA ALA A 64 2.59 -12.40 1.94
C ALA A 64 1.39 -11.51 1.53
N VAL A 65 1.64 -10.37 0.88
CA VAL A 65 0.56 -9.52 0.33
C VAL A 65 -0.29 -10.30 -0.69
N ALA A 66 0.36 -11.00 -1.63
CA ALA A 66 -0.35 -11.78 -2.62
C ALA A 66 -1.18 -12.91 -1.98
N ALA A 67 -0.63 -13.61 -0.99
CA ALA A 67 -1.35 -14.64 -0.25
C ALA A 67 -2.62 -14.10 0.43
N GLU A 68 -2.54 -12.91 1.02
CA GLU A 68 -3.70 -12.24 1.65
C GLU A 68 -4.77 -11.85 0.61
N LEU A 69 -4.35 -11.27 -0.51
CA LEU A 69 -5.26 -10.88 -1.60
C LEU A 69 -5.97 -12.09 -2.23
N ILE A 70 -5.28 -13.22 -2.35
CA ILE A 70 -5.81 -14.41 -3.02
C ILE A 70 -6.71 -15.22 -2.09
N HIS A 71 -6.34 -15.35 -0.81
CA HIS A 71 -7.01 -16.28 0.10
C HIS A 71 -8.05 -15.61 1.02
N ASN A 72 -7.89 -14.32 1.35
CA ASN A 72 -8.72 -13.66 2.37
C ASN A 72 -9.56 -12.50 1.83
N SER A 73 -9.19 -11.93 0.68
CA SER A 73 -9.91 -10.77 0.10
C SER A 73 -11.17 -11.13 -0.70
N ALA A 74 -11.70 -12.34 -0.53
CA ALA A 74 -12.97 -12.74 -1.10
C ALA A 74 -14.15 -12.24 -0.24
N HIS A 75 -14.47 -10.95 -0.33
CA HIS A 75 -15.74 -10.39 0.15
C HIS A 75 -16.31 -9.35 -0.81
#